data_AF-A0A3P3U2Q6-F1
#
_entry.id   AF-A0A3P3U2Q6-F1
#
_cell.length_a   1.000
_cell.length_b   1.000
_cell.length_c   1.000
_cell.angle_alpha   90.00
_cell.angle_beta   90.00
_cell.angle_gamma   90.00
#
_symmetry.space_group_name_H-M   'P 1'
#
loop_
_entity.id
_entity.type
_entity.pdbx_description
1 polymer ?
#
loop_
_entity_poly.entity_id
_entity_poly.type
_entity_poly.pdbx_seq_one_letter_code
_entity_poly.pdbx_strand_id
1 'polypeptide(L)'
;METSHLITICSDSLGDTAEAVVQAVIHQFENQRVQIKRYGNIRHEDELRKLLEEAARHKGFVAYTLVQPELREAIREEAVRLDLRIVDIMGPMMQAFIDTFDDAPRARPGLLHQLNENYFRRVEAIDFTVASDGGRNLEAMFEADIVVMGISRTSKTPLSIFLAHRGKKVVNYPLVPEVGPPPHLLSLPASRLVGLTMEPEHMLKIRSERLKMLGLPLDTQYTSLARIREETDYALALYSRLKCPVIDITDKAIEETAGIIMGYI
;
A
#
# COMPACT_ATOMS: atom_id res chain seq x y z
N MET A 1 -14.97 -31.99 12.48
CA MET A 1 -14.16 -31.15 11.58
C MET A 1 -15.00 -29.92 11.27
N GLU A 2 -14.63 -28.74 11.79
CA GLU A 2 -15.32 -27.50 11.43
C GLU A 2 -15.14 -27.28 9.92
N THR A 3 -16.25 -27.27 9.18
CA THR A 3 -16.25 -26.96 7.74
C THR A 3 -15.87 -25.51 7.53
N SER A 4 -14.61 -25.24 7.17
CA SER A 4 -14.20 -23.92 6.68
C SER A 4 -14.87 -23.63 5.33
N HIS A 5 -15.40 -22.42 5.17
CA HIS A 5 -15.87 -21.94 3.88
C HIS A 5 -14.65 -21.59 3.01
N LEU A 6 -14.65 -22.00 1.74
CA LEU A 6 -13.54 -21.77 0.82
C LEU A 6 -13.98 -20.85 -0.32
N ILE A 7 -13.35 -19.68 -0.45
CA ILE A 7 -13.46 -18.87 -1.65
C ILE A 7 -12.27 -19.20 -2.56
N THR A 8 -12.57 -19.69 -3.76
CA THR A 8 -11.55 -19.95 -4.76
C THR A 8 -11.40 -18.72 -5.65
N ILE A 9 -10.18 -18.27 -5.88
CA ILE A 9 -9.86 -17.20 -6.81
C ILE A 9 -9.27 -17.81 -8.07
N CYS A 10 -9.80 -17.42 -9.23
CA CYS A 10 -9.34 -17.84 -10.55
C CYS A 10 -8.93 -16.61 -11.38
N SER A 11 -7.73 -16.61 -11.94
CA SER A 11 -7.25 -15.49 -12.76
C SER A 11 -6.38 -15.99 -13.92
N ASP A 12 -6.49 -15.35 -15.07
CA ASP A 12 -5.57 -15.53 -16.20
C ASP A 12 -4.25 -14.75 -16.01
N SER A 13 -4.15 -13.97 -14.94
CA SER A 13 -2.94 -13.32 -14.43
C SER A 13 -2.67 -13.76 -12.98
N LEU A 14 -2.19 -12.89 -12.09
CA LEU A 14 -1.79 -13.28 -10.72
C LEU A 14 -2.96 -13.50 -9.75
N GLY A 15 -4.11 -12.85 -10.00
CA GLY A 15 -5.29 -12.92 -9.12
C GLY A 15 -5.32 -11.91 -7.97
N ASP A 16 -4.35 -10.99 -7.88
CA ASP A 16 -4.29 -9.99 -6.80
C ASP A 16 -5.53 -9.08 -6.77
N THR A 17 -6.07 -8.74 -7.94
CA THR A 17 -7.28 -7.89 -8.05
C THR A 17 -8.50 -8.58 -7.46
N ALA A 18 -8.71 -9.85 -7.82
CA ALA A 18 -9.81 -10.64 -7.27
C ALA A 18 -9.65 -10.83 -5.76
N GLU A 19 -8.43 -11.07 -5.30
CA GLU A 19 -8.12 -11.24 -3.88
C GLU A 19 -8.38 -9.98 -3.07
N ALA A 20 -7.93 -8.82 -3.56
CA ALA A 20 -8.18 -7.55 -2.91
C ALA A 20 -9.68 -7.27 -2.72
N VAL A 21 -10.49 -7.56 -3.75
CA VAL A 21 -11.95 -7.40 -3.67
C VAL A 21 -12.56 -8.40 -2.68
N VAL A 22 -12.18 -9.68 -2.74
CA VAL A 22 -12.67 -10.71 -1.80
C VAL A 22 -12.31 -10.35 -0.36
N GLN A 23 -11.07 -9.92 -0.11
CA GLN A 23 -10.61 -9.48 1.20
C GLN A 23 -11.40 -8.27 1.69
N ALA A 24 -11.59 -7.25 0.87
CA ALA A 24 -12.39 -6.08 1.24
C ALA A 24 -13.83 -6.47 1.62
N VAL A 25 -14.43 -7.41 0.89
CA VAL A 25 -15.76 -7.94 1.19
C VAL A 25 -15.76 -8.73 2.50
N ILE A 26 -14.78 -9.60 2.75
CA ILE A 26 -14.69 -10.37 4.01
C ILE A 26 -14.69 -9.44 5.22
N HIS A 27 -13.99 -8.31 5.17
CA HIS A 27 -13.97 -7.32 6.27
C HIS A 27 -15.33 -6.67 6.55
N GLN A 28 -16.30 -6.78 5.64
CA GLN A 28 -17.67 -6.29 5.84
C GLN A 28 -18.57 -7.30 6.60
N PHE A 29 -18.11 -8.54 6.81
CA PHE A 29 -18.89 -9.58 7.47
C PHE A 29 -18.20 -10.05 8.75
N GLU A 30 -18.89 -9.92 9.88
CA GLU A 30 -18.42 -10.44 11.16
C GLU A 30 -18.54 -11.98 11.21
N ASN A 31 -17.55 -12.65 11.82
CA ASN A 31 -17.60 -14.05 12.25
C ASN A 31 -17.59 -15.17 11.18
N GLN A 32 -17.17 -14.90 9.94
CA GLN A 32 -16.99 -15.95 8.93
C GLN A 32 -15.53 -16.44 8.89
N ARG A 33 -15.28 -17.70 9.26
CA ARG A 33 -13.98 -18.36 9.01
C ARG A 33 -13.89 -18.78 7.54
N VAL A 34 -13.52 -17.82 6.69
CA VAL A 34 -13.32 -18.02 5.26
C VAL A 34 -11.84 -18.24 4.97
N GLN A 35 -11.53 -19.28 4.19
CA GLN A 35 -10.22 -19.46 3.59
C GLN A 35 -10.27 -19.00 2.14
N ILE A 36 -9.19 -18.39 1.69
CA ILE A 36 -9.01 -18.02 0.28
C ILE A 36 -7.98 -18.97 -0.32
N LYS A 37 -8.30 -19.54 -1.49
CA LYS A 37 -7.34 -20.30 -2.30
C LYS A 37 -7.24 -19.68 -3.68
N ARG A 38 -6.05 -19.22 -4.02
CA ARG A 38 -5.79 -18.47 -5.25
C ARG A 38 -5.10 -19.32 -6.30
N TYR A 39 -5.63 -19.28 -7.52
CA TYR A 39 -5.06 -19.86 -8.72
C TYR A 39 -4.89 -18.76 -9.76
N GLY A 40 -3.64 -18.43 -10.05
CA GLY A 40 -3.27 -17.51 -11.12
C GLY A 40 -2.74 -18.25 -12.34
N ASN A 41 -2.56 -17.49 -13.43
CA ASN A 41 -2.04 -17.93 -14.72
C ASN A 41 -2.85 -19.05 -15.36
N ILE A 42 -4.18 -19.06 -15.19
CA ILE A 42 -5.06 -19.99 -15.90
C ILE A 42 -5.11 -19.59 -17.37
N ARG A 43 -4.62 -20.48 -18.25
CA ARG A 43 -4.51 -20.18 -19.69
C ARG A 43 -5.35 -21.08 -20.57
N HIS A 44 -5.83 -22.19 -20.02
CA HIS A 44 -6.50 -23.23 -20.79
C HIS A 44 -7.77 -23.70 -20.11
N GLU A 45 -8.79 -24.04 -20.91
CA GLU A 45 -10.08 -24.51 -20.43
C GLU A 45 -9.97 -25.79 -19.59
N ASP A 46 -9.04 -26.69 -19.91
CA ASP A 46 -8.83 -27.92 -19.15
C ASP A 46 -8.31 -27.65 -17.73
N GLU A 47 -7.48 -26.63 -17.55
CA GLU A 47 -7.00 -26.21 -16.22
C GLU A 47 -8.15 -25.61 -15.41
N LEU A 48 -8.94 -24.75 -16.06
CA LEU A 48 -10.12 -24.13 -15.49
C LEU A 48 -11.15 -25.18 -15.05
N ARG A 49 -11.47 -26.17 -15.90
CA ARG A 49 -12.42 -27.24 -15.58
C ARG A 49 -11.98 -28.03 -14.33
N LYS A 50 -10.71 -28.44 -14.27
CA LYS A 50 -10.17 -29.17 -13.10
C LYS A 50 -10.25 -28.34 -11.82
N LEU A 51 -9.96 -27.04 -11.92
CA LEU A 51 -10.06 -26.11 -10.80
C LEU A 51 -11.51 -25.99 -10.31
N LEU A 52 -12.48 -25.85 -11.22
CA LEU A 52 -13.89 -25.74 -10.84
C LEU A 52 -14.42 -27.04 -10.24
N GLU A 53 -13.99 -28.19 -10.73
CA GLU A 53 -14.31 -29.50 -10.14
C GLU A 53 -13.74 -29.67 -8.73
N GLU A 54 -12.55 -29.12 -8.46
CA GLU A 54 -12.00 -29.07 -7.10
C GLU A 54 -12.79 -28.11 -6.23
N ALA A 55 -13.07 -26.90 -6.71
CA ALA A 55 -13.80 -25.88 -5.98
C ALA A 55 -15.22 -26.33 -5.60
N ALA A 56 -15.89 -27.08 -6.49
CA ALA A 56 -17.24 -27.63 -6.25
C ALA A 56 -17.29 -28.66 -5.11
N ARG A 57 -16.16 -29.25 -4.70
CA ARG A 57 -16.10 -30.17 -3.55
C ARG A 57 -16.17 -29.43 -2.21
N HIS A 58 -16.00 -28.11 -2.21
CA HIS A 58 -15.98 -27.28 -1.02
C HIS A 58 -17.22 -26.39 -0.95
N LYS A 59 -17.62 -26.01 0.27
CA LYS A 59 -18.72 -25.06 0.47
C LYS A 59 -18.23 -23.63 0.27
N GLY A 60 -18.49 -23.03 -0.88
CA GLY A 60 -18.17 -21.63 -1.17
C GLY A 60 -18.48 -21.23 -2.61
N PHE A 61 -17.70 -20.30 -3.16
CA PHE A 61 -17.88 -19.77 -4.51
C PHE A 61 -16.54 -19.45 -5.17
N VAL A 62 -16.55 -19.27 -6.49
CA VAL A 62 -15.38 -18.88 -7.27
C VAL A 62 -15.46 -17.41 -7.66
N ALA A 63 -14.51 -16.61 -7.20
CA ALA A 63 -14.29 -15.25 -7.67
C ALA A 63 -13.28 -15.28 -8.82
N TYR A 64 -13.53 -14.58 -9.92
CA TYR A 64 -12.60 -14.62 -11.05
C TYR A 64 -12.36 -13.29 -11.76
N THR A 65 -11.19 -13.22 -12.39
CA THR A 65 -10.76 -12.16 -13.31
C THR A 65 -10.19 -12.82 -14.56
N LEU A 66 -11.04 -13.03 -15.57
CA LEU A 66 -10.68 -13.60 -16.86
C LEU A 66 -11.02 -12.58 -17.95
N VAL A 67 -10.03 -12.17 -18.76
CA VAL A 67 -10.23 -11.26 -19.90
C VAL A 67 -10.48 -12.00 -21.20
N GLN A 68 -10.02 -13.24 -21.33
CA GLN A 68 -10.15 -14.02 -22.55
C GLN A 68 -11.60 -14.48 -22.72
N PRO A 69 -12.26 -14.17 -23.85
CA PRO A 69 -13.66 -14.55 -24.10
C PRO A 69 -13.92 -16.05 -23.92
N GLU A 70 -13.00 -16.88 -24.39
CA GLU A 70 -13.11 -18.34 -24.36
C GLU A 70 -13.15 -18.85 -22.91
N LEU A 71 -12.22 -18.39 -22.06
CA LEU A 71 -12.20 -18.76 -20.64
C LEU A 71 -13.39 -18.21 -19.87
N ARG A 72 -13.89 -17.02 -20.23
CA ARG A 72 -15.09 -16.42 -19.62
C ARG A 72 -16.36 -17.22 -19.93
N GLU A 73 -16.45 -17.79 -21.13
CA GLU A 73 -17.58 -18.63 -21.49
C GLU A 73 -17.45 -20.00 -20.84
N ALA A 74 -16.27 -20.62 -20.90
CA ALA A 74 -16.00 -21.91 -20.26
C ALA A 74 -16.29 -21.90 -18.76
N ILE A 75 -15.93 -20.84 -18.01
CA ILE A 75 -16.25 -20.77 -16.57
C ILE A 75 -17.75 -20.70 -16.32
N ARG A 76 -18.53 -20.04 -17.18
CA ARG A 76 -19.99 -19.95 -17.02
C ARG A 76 -20.66 -21.30 -17.28
N GLU A 77 -20.27 -21.96 -18.37
CA GLU A 77 -20.79 -23.28 -18.73
C GLU A 77 -20.49 -24.32 -17.63
N GLU A 78 -19.24 -24.37 -17.16
CA GLU A 78 -18.82 -25.30 -16.12
C GLU A 78 -19.45 -24.98 -14.75
N ALA A 79 -19.65 -23.70 -14.43
CA ALA A 79 -20.36 -23.30 -13.21
C ALA A 79 -21.80 -23.78 -13.19
N VAL A 80 -22.52 -23.68 -14.31
CA VAL A 80 -23.87 -24.22 -14.46
C VAL A 80 -23.85 -25.75 -14.33
N ARG A 81 -22.90 -26.43 -14.99
CA ARG A 81 -22.76 -27.89 -14.93
C ARG A 81 -22.54 -28.41 -13.50
N LEU A 82 -21.78 -27.68 -12.69
CA LEU A 82 -21.36 -28.08 -11.34
C LEU A 82 -22.25 -27.51 -10.22
N ASP A 83 -23.29 -26.75 -10.54
CA ASP A 83 -24.10 -25.97 -9.57
C ASP A 83 -23.22 -25.10 -8.65
N LEU A 84 -22.21 -24.47 -9.25
CA LEU A 84 -21.18 -23.71 -8.55
C LEU A 84 -21.44 -22.21 -8.68
N ARG A 85 -21.52 -21.50 -7.55
CA ARG A 85 -21.62 -20.04 -7.56
C ARG A 85 -20.31 -19.42 -8.06
N ILE A 86 -20.41 -18.54 -9.05
CA ILE A 86 -19.29 -17.76 -9.58
C ILE A 86 -19.55 -16.26 -9.52
N VAL A 87 -18.48 -15.46 -9.42
CA VAL A 87 -18.52 -14.00 -9.37
C VAL A 87 -17.48 -13.44 -10.34
N ASP A 88 -17.94 -12.80 -11.42
CA ASP A 88 -17.10 -12.06 -12.37
C ASP A 88 -16.76 -10.68 -11.78
N ILE A 89 -15.53 -10.50 -11.32
CA ILE A 89 -15.12 -9.24 -10.67
C ILE A 89 -14.87 -8.13 -11.69
N MET A 90 -14.47 -8.47 -12.90
CA MET A 90 -13.96 -7.49 -13.86
C MET A 90 -14.85 -7.33 -15.09
N GLY A 91 -15.63 -8.34 -15.45
CA GLY A 91 -16.57 -8.32 -16.57
C GLY A 91 -17.50 -7.11 -16.59
N PRO A 92 -18.19 -6.76 -15.49
CA PRO A 92 -19.05 -5.57 -15.45
C PRO A 92 -18.30 -4.27 -15.74
N MET A 93 -17.07 -4.12 -15.20
CA MET A 93 -16.23 -2.95 -15.46
C MET A 93 -15.76 -2.89 -16.92
N MET A 94 -15.38 -4.03 -17.50
CA MET A 94 -15.02 -4.10 -18.92
C MET A 94 -16.20 -3.72 -19.82
N GLN A 95 -17.41 -4.21 -19.50
CA GLN A 95 -18.61 -3.89 -20.27
C GLN A 95 -18.93 -2.39 -20.22
N ALA A 96 -18.83 -1.77 -19.03
CA ALA A 96 -19.03 -0.33 -18.90
C ALA A 96 -18.05 0.49 -19.76
N PHE A 97 -16.79 0.05 -19.89
CA PHE A 97 -15.82 0.70 -20.78
C PHE A 97 -16.20 0.58 -22.26
N ILE A 98 -16.61 -0.62 -22.70
CA ILE A 98 -17.07 -0.85 -24.08
C ILE A 98 -18.26 0.05 -24.39
N ASP A 99 -19.28 0.02 -23.54
CA ASP A 99 -20.54 0.76 -23.77
C ASP A 99 -20.35 2.28 -23.72
N THR A 100 -19.36 2.77 -22.95
CA THR A 100 -19.11 4.21 -22.79
C THR A 100 -18.16 4.79 -23.83
N PHE A 101 -17.11 4.05 -24.19
CA PHE A 101 -16.02 4.56 -25.03
C PHE A 101 -15.98 3.95 -26.43
N ASP A 102 -16.88 3.01 -26.75
CA ASP A 102 -16.92 2.26 -28.02
C ASP A 102 -15.56 1.61 -28.36
N ASP A 103 -14.84 1.18 -27.31
CA ASP A 103 -13.51 0.58 -27.41
C ASP A 103 -13.57 -0.91 -27.06
N ALA A 104 -12.88 -1.73 -27.85
CA ALA A 104 -12.85 -3.18 -27.66
C ALA A 104 -11.74 -3.56 -26.66
N PRO A 105 -12.01 -4.45 -25.69
CA PRO A 105 -10.97 -4.88 -24.76
C PRO A 105 -9.86 -5.59 -25.53
N ARG A 106 -8.61 -5.28 -25.19
CA ARG A 106 -7.44 -5.94 -25.80
C ARG A 106 -7.38 -7.45 -25.51
N ALA A 107 -8.14 -7.95 -24.53
CA ALA A 107 -8.21 -9.35 -24.09
C ALA A 107 -6.82 -9.98 -23.80
N ARG A 108 -5.85 -9.17 -23.37
CA ARG A 108 -4.50 -9.63 -23.01
C ARG A 108 -4.36 -9.68 -21.48
N PRO A 109 -4.12 -10.87 -20.89
CA PRO A 109 -3.87 -10.97 -19.46
C PRO A 109 -2.54 -10.29 -19.10
N GLY A 110 -2.42 -9.84 -17.85
CA GLY A 110 -1.15 -9.35 -17.30
C GLY A 110 -0.68 -7.98 -17.82
N LEU A 111 -1.52 -7.20 -18.50
CA LEU A 111 -1.18 -5.83 -18.94
C LEU A 111 -0.73 -4.92 -17.79
N LEU A 112 -1.26 -5.13 -16.58
CA LEU A 112 -0.90 -4.39 -15.37
C LEU A 112 0.55 -4.66 -14.90
N HIS A 113 1.13 -5.80 -15.30
CA HIS A 113 2.44 -6.29 -14.85
C HIS A 113 3.51 -6.30 -15.95
N GLN A 114 3.27 -5.63 -17.09
CA GLN A 114 4.31 -5.47 -18.09
C GLN A 114 5.43 -4.58 -17.54
N LEU A 115 6.69 -4.97 -17.81
CA LEU A 115 7.90 -4.18 -17.55
C LEU A 115 7.85 -2.92 -18.43
N ASN A 116 7.15 -1.91 -17.94
CA ASN A 116 6.94 -0.63 -18.61
C ASN A 116 7.72 0.49 -17.89
N GLU A 117 7.69 1.70 -18.43
CA GLU A 117 8.35 2.86 -17.82
C GLU A 117 7.93 3.09 -16.37
N ASN A 118 6.68 2.79 -16.01
CA ASN A 118 6.20 2.92 -14.64
C ASN A 118 6.86 1.90 -13.70
N TYR A 119 7.12 0.68 -14.17
CA TYR A 119 7.90 -0.30 -13.40
C TYR A 119 9.31 0.20 -13.13
N PHE A 120 10.04 0.64 -14.17
CA PHE A 120 11.40 1.15 -14.00
C PHE A 120 11.46 2.39 -13.10
N ARG A 121 10.50 3.32 -13.25
CA ARG A 121 10.38 4.49 -12.36
C ARG A 121 10.15 4.08 -10.90
N ARG A 122 9.36 3.04 -10.63
CA ARG A 122 9.16 2.51 -9.27
C ARG A 122 10.44 1.90 -8.71
N VAL A 123 11.16 1.09 -9.49
CA VAL A 123 12.43 0.48 -9.06
C VAL A 123 13.44 1.57 -8.72
N GLU A 124 13.62 2.55 -9.61
CA GLU A 124 14.53 3.68 -9.40
C GLU A 124 14.15 4.49 -8.15
N ALA A 125 12.85 4.74 -7.95
CA ALA A 125 12.36 5.45 -6.77
C ALA A 125 12.64 4.68 -5.46
N ILE A 126 12.47 3.36 -5.46
CA ILE A 126 12.75 2.50 -4.31
C ILE A 126 14.25 2.50 -4.01
N ASP A 127 15.10 2.26 -5.02
CA ASP A 127 16.55 2.22 -4.87
C ASP A 127 17.08 3.55 -4.32
N PHE A 128 16.62 4.67 -4.89
CA PHE A 128 16.95 6.00 -4.41
C PHE A 128 16.53 6.23 -2.94
N THR A 129 15.30 5.85 -2.60
CA THR A 129 14.73 6.08 -1.26
C THR A 129 15.45 5.25 -0.20
N VAL A 130 15.76 3.99 -0.52
CA VAL A 130 16.52 3.09 0.37
C VAL A 130 17.96 3.59 0.55
N ALA A 131 18.62 4.02 -0.53
CA ALA A 131 19.97 4.58 -0.47
C ALA A 131 20.05 5.90 0.33
N SER A 132 18.95 6.64 0.39
CA SER A 132 18.87 7.96 1.04
C SER A 132 18.28 7.93 2.45
N ASP A 133 17.89 6.76 2.97
CA ASP A 133 17.26 6.66 4.29
C ASP A 133 18.21 7.09 5.43
N GLY A 134 17.65 7.73 6.45
CA GLY A 134 18.41 8.25 7.59
C GLY A 134 19.12 9.59 7.37
N GLY A 135 18.88 10.28 6.25
CA GLY A 135 19.25 11.70 6.07
C GLY A 135 20.76 11.98 6.00
N ARG A 136 21.57 10.97 5.67
CA ARG A 136 23.04 11.10 5.63
C ARG A 136 23.56 11.82 4.38
N ASN A 137 22.83 11.73 3.27
CA ASN A 137 23.18 12.40 2.02
C ASN A 137 22.27 13.62 1.82
N LEU A 138 22.80 14.82 2.12
CA LEU A 138 22.05 16.06 1.95
C LEU A 138 21.84 16.44 0.48
N GLU A 139 22.75 16.03 -0.42
CA GLU A 139 22.64 16.31 -1.86
C GLU A 139 21.44 15.59 -2.48
N ALA A 140 21.13 14.38 -1.99
CA ALA A 140 19.97 13.62 -2.44
C ALA A 140 18.65 14.40 -2.25
N MET A 141 18.58 15.37 -1.33
CA MET A 141 17.38 16.20 -1.15
C MET A 141 17.02 16.99 -2.42
N PHE A 142 17.99 17.37 -3.24
CA PHE A 142 17.74 18.11 -4.48
C PHE A 142 17.17 17.23 -5.60
N GLU A 143 17.51 15.94 -5.59
CA GLU A 143 17.04 14.93 -6.54
C GLU A 143 15.71 14.28 -6.11
N ALA A 144 15.31 14.48 -4.85
CA ALA A 144 14.07 13.94 -4.31
C ALA A 144 12.83 14.63 -4.87
N ASP A 145 11.79 13.84 -5.13
CA ASP A 145 10.44 14.35 -5.37
C ASP A 145 9.83 14.87 -4.06
N ILE A 146 10.12 14.18 -2.94
CA ILE A 146 9.53 14.45 -1.64
C ILE A 146 10.60 14.35 -0.55
N VAL A 147 10.67 15.33 0.34
CA VAL A 147 11.43 15.26 1.59
C VAL A 147 10.48 15.20 2.76
N VAL A 148 10.45 14.05 3.42
CA VAL A 148 9.61 13.79 4.59
C VAL A 148 10.39 14.08 5.86
N MET A 149 9.94 15.08 6.60
CA MET A 149 10.55 15.56 7.83
C MET A 149 9.73 15.11 9.04
N GLY A 150 10.39 14.73 10.13
CA GLY A 150 9.69 14.36 11.37
C GLY A 150 10.61 13.92 12.48
N ILE A 151 10.14 14.03 13.71
CA ILE A 151 10.88 13.56 14.89
C ILE A 151 10.93 12.04 14.93
N SER A 152 11.74 11.45 15.83
CA SER A 152 11.87 9.99 15.90
C SER A 152 10.51 9.30 16.14
N ARG A 153 10.27 8.19 15.42
CA ARG A 153 9.03 7.37 15.46
C ARG A 153 7.78 7.92 14.78
N THR A 154 7.93 8.88 13.88
CA THR A 154 6.86 9.35 12.97
C THR A 154 6.69 8.48 11.70
N SER A 155 6.95 7.17 11.76
CA SER A 155 6.74 6.23 10.63
C SER A 155 7.36 6.60 9.26
N LYS A 156 8.39 7.45 9.23
CA LYS A 156 9.04 7.95 8.01
C LYS A 156 9.50 6.84 7.07
N THR A 157 10.29 5.87 7.55
CA THR A 157 10.86 4.81 6.69
C THR A 157 9.79 3.92 6.03
N PRO A 158 8.78 3.39 6.75
CA PRO A 158 7.68 2.67 6.09
C PRO A 158 6.90 3.54 5.08
N LEU A 159 6.65 4.80 5.43
CA LEU A 159 5.92 5.73 4.57
C LEU A 159 6.68 6.08 3.29
N SER A 160 7.98 6.35 3.39
CA SER A 160 8.82 6.69 2.24
C SER A 160 8.93 5.52 1.27
N ILE A 161 9.06 4.28 1.78
CA ILE A 161 9.06 3.07 0.94
C ILE A 161 7.70 2.91 0.24
N PHE A 162 6.58 3.15 0.95
CA PHE A 162 5.26 3.08 0.34
C PHE A 162 5.07 4.12 -0.79
N LEU A 163 5.53 5.35 -0.58
CA LEU A 163 5.54 6.40 -1.62
C LEU A 163 6.46 6.04 -2.79
N ALA A 164 7.60 5.40 -2.53
CA ALA A 164 8.51 4.91 -3.56
C ALA A 164 7.89 3.80 -4.42
N HIS A 165 7.07 2.91 -3.84
CA HIS A 165 6.25 1.97 -4.60
C HIS A 165 5.24 2.65 -5.55
N ARG A 166 4.91 3.92 -5.31
CA ARG A 166 4.13 4.77 -6.22
C ARG A 166 5.00 5.59 -7.19
N GLY A 167 6.30 5.34 -7.23
CA GLY A 167 7.25 5.94 -8.17
C GLY A 167 7.77 7.31 -7.75
N LYS A 168 7.76 7.64 -6.45
CA LYS A 168 8.29 8.89 -5.90
C LYS A 168 9.63 8.68 -5.21
N LYS A 169 10.65 9.45 -5.59
CA LYS A 169 11.94 9.51 -4.90
C LYS A 169 11.77 10.26 -3.58
N VAL A 170 11.90 9.57 -2.45
CA VAL A 170 11.66 10.15 -1.12
C VAL A 170 12.94 10.18 -0.29
N VAL A 171 13.20 11.31 0.37
CA VAL A 171 14.26 11.44 1.38
C VAL A 171 13.63 11.66 2.75
N ASN A 172 14.07 10.86 3.73
CA ASN A 172 13.67 11.03 5.12
C ASN A 172 14.67 11.95 5.83
N TYR A 173 14.20 13.09 6.33
CA TYR A 173 15.00 13.99 7.15
C TYR A 173 14.58 13.94 8.63
N PRO A 174 15.44 13.40 9.52
CA PRO A 174 15.14 13.37 10.94
C PRO A 174 15.26 14.76 11.55
N LEU A 175 14.25 15.16 12.35
CA LEU A 175 14.31 16.39 13.13
C LEU A 175 14.78 16.11 14.55
N VAL A 176 15.78 16.87 14.98
CA VAL A 176 16.39 16.82 16.32
C VAL A 176 16.68 18.26 16.74
N PRO A 177 16.15 18.77 17.87
CA PRO A 177 16.30 20.18 18.27
C PRO A 177 17.76 20.67 18.34
N GLU A 178 18.68 19.79 18.73
CA GLU A 178 20.10 20.07 18.87
C GLU A 178 20.81 20.33 17.53
N VAL A 179 20.24 19.85 16.43
CA VAL A 179 20.82 19.95 15.10
C VAL A 179 19.89 20.83 14.26
N GLY A 180 20.28 22.09 14.08
CA GLY A 180 19.57 23.03 13.22
C GLY A 180 19.44 22.50 11.78
N PRO A 181 18.42 22.94 11.03
CA PRO A 181 18.19 22.46 9.68
C PRO A 181 19.30 22.95 8.72
N PRO A 182 19.82 22.07 7.84
CA PRO A 182 20.88 22.42 6.91
C PRO A 182 20.38 23.38 5.83
N PRO A 183 21.26 24.19 5.21
CA PRO A 183 20.89 25.07 4.11
C PRO A 183 20.19 24.36 2.94
N HIS A 184 20.56 23.10 2.68
CA HIS A 184 19.97 22.21 1.68
C HIS A 184 18.46 22.06 1.88
N LEU A 185 18.02 21.87 3.13
CA LEU A 185 16.59 21.75 3.45
C LEU A 185 15.87 23.09 3.30
N LEU A 186 16.54 24.18 3.72
CA LEU A 186 15.96 25.53 3.71
C LEU A 186 15.82 26.11 2.31
N SER A 187 16.60 25.63 1.33
CA SER A 187 16.54 26.10 -0.05
C SER A 187 15.52 25.34 -0.91
N LEU A 188 14.96 24.23 -0.42
CA LEU A 188 13.96 23.48 -1.15
C LEU A 188 12.60 24.21 -1.20
N PRO A 189 11.85 24.07 -2.31
CA PRO A 189 10.51 24.59 -2.40
C PRO A 189 9.57 23.87 -1.43
N ALA A 190 8.66 24.61 -0.80
CA ALA A 190 7.68 24.08 0.15
C ALA A 190 6.82 22.94 -0.43
N SER A 191 6.60 22.92 -1.75
CA SER A 191 5.84 21.88 -2.45
C SER A 191 6.51 20.51 -2.47
N ARG A 192 7.81 20.42 -2.12
CA ARG A 192 8.53 19.14 -1.99
C ARG A 192 8.72 18.73 -0.54
N LEU A 193 8.34 19.56 0.42
CA LEU A 193 8.57 19.35 1.84
C LEU A 193 7.28 18.86 2.50
N VAL A 194 7.37 17.84 3.35
CA VAL A 194 6.24 17.35 4.14
C VAL A 194 6.68 17.18 5.59
N GLY A 195 5.99 17.83 6.52
CA GLY A 195 6.17 17.62 7.95
C GLY A 195 5.23 16.54 8.48
N LEU A 196 5.75 15.59 9.26
CA LEU A 196 4.95 14.62 9.99
C LEU A 196 4.92 14.97 11.48
N THR A 197 3.72 14.95 12.06
CA THR A 197 3.49 15.12 13.49
C THR A 197 2.65 13.97 14.05
N MET A 198 2.68 13.80 15.36
CA MET A 198 1.88 12.81 16.08
C MET A 198 1.64 13.33 17.49
N GLU A 199 0.50 12.99 18.07
CA GLU A 199 0.19 13.31 19.47
C GLU A 199 1.31 12.81 20.42
N PRO A 200 1.83 13.66 21.31
CA PRO A 200 2.94 13.32 22.22
C PRO A 200 2.67 12.05 23.04
N GLU A 201 1.44 11.88 23.52
CA GLU A 201 1.01 10.73 24.31
C GLU A 201 0.99 9.44 23.49
N HIS A 202 0.62 9.50 22.21
CA HIS A 202 0.72 8.37 21.29
C HIS A 202 2.19 8.03 21.01
N MET A 203 3.01 9.04 20.74
CA MET A 203 4.44 8.83 20.50
C MET A 203 5.17 8.21 21.70
N LEU A 204 4.80 8.61 22.92
CA LEU A 204 5.32 8.03 24.14
C LEU A 204 5.08 6.51 24.19
N LYS A 205 3.88 6.05 23.83
CA LYS A 205 3.55 4.62 23.78
C LYS A 205 4.46 3.90 22.78
N ILE A 206 4.60 4.43 21.55
CA ILE A 206 5.45 3.83 20.51
C ILE A 206 6.92 3.76 20.95
N ARG A 207 7.46 4.84 21.54
CA ARG A 207 8.85 4.87 22.03
C ARG A 207 9.07 3.89 23.18
N SER A 208 8.11 3.78 24.09
CA SER A 208 8.15 2.84 25.22
C SER A 208 8.16 1.40 24.74
N GLU A 209 7.26 1.03 23.82
CA GLU A 209 7.22 -0.31 23.24
C GLU A 209 8.51 -0.65 22.49
N ARG A 210 9.11 0.33 21.80
CA ARG A 210 10.40 0.13 21.15
C ARG A 210 11.51 -0.20 22.14
N LEU A 211 11.60 0.52 23.26
CA LEU A 211 12.62 0.26 24.27
C LEU A 211 12.42 -1.12 24.91
N LYS A 212 11.17 -1.50 25.21
CA LYS A 212 10.83 -2.86 25.70
C LYS A 212 11.31 -3.95 24.74
N MET A 213 11.01 -3.82 23.44
CA MET A 213 11.45 -4.78 22.42
C MET A 213 12.98 -4.90 22.32
N LEU A 214 13.72 -3.84 22.64
CA LEU A 214 15.19 -3.82 22.63
C LEU A 214 15.80 -4.24 23.99
N GLY A 215 14.98 -4.54 25.01
CA GLY A 215 15.45 -4.83 26.36
C GLY A 215 16.12 -3.63 27.05
N LEU A 216 15.78 -2.41 26.65
CA LEU A 216 16.35 -1.17 27.19
C LEU A 216 15.46 -0.58 28.30
N PRO A 217 16.03 0.18 29.25
CA PRO A 217 15.27 0.82 30.33
C PRO A 217 14.21 1.80 29.80
N LEU A 218 13.04 1.83 30.43
CA LEU A 218 11.93 2.72 30.04
C LEU A 218 12.08 4.15 30.55
N ASP A 219 12.83 4.38 31.62
CA ASP A 219 13.04 5.71 32.21
C ASP A 219 14.25 6.40 31.57
N THR A 220 14.05 6.92 30.36
CA THR A 220 15.07 7.67 29.62
C THR A 220 14.51 8.99 29.14
N GLN A 221 15.37 9.95 28.79
CA GLN A 221 14.93 11.19 28.14
C GLN A 221 14.17 10.91 26.83
N TYR A 222 14.48 9.82 26.12
CA TYR A 222 13.81 9.44 24.87
C TYR A 222 12.30 9.18 25.04
N THR A 223 11.91 8.66 26.21
CA THR A 223 10.53 8.37 26.63
C THR A 223 9.99 9.40 27.62
N SER A 224 10.62 10.56 27.76
CA SER A 224 10.07 11.66 28.55
C SER A 224 9.03 12.43 27.74
N LEU A 225 7.81 12.58 28.27
CA LEU A 225 6.76 13.38 27.63
C LEU A 225 7.20 14.85 27.43
N ALA A 226 7.96 15.40 28.39
CA ALA A 226 8.50 16.75 28.28
C ALA A 226 9.45 16.87 27.08
N ARG A 227 10.32 15.88 26.87
CA ARG A 227 11.24 15.84 25.73
C ARG A 227 10.50 15.67 24.41
N ILE A 228 9.49 14.80 24.36
CA ILE A 228 8.68 14.61 23.15
C ILE A 228 7.96 15.92 22.76
N ARG A 229 7.43 16.66 23.74
CA ARG A 229 6.81 17.97 23.51
C ARG A 229 7.81 18.99 22.97
N GLU A 230 9.00 19.09 23.57
CA GLU A 230 10.09 19.94 23.07
C GLU A 230 10.44 19.64 21.60
N GLU A 231 10.61 18.36 21.26
CA GLU A 231 10.89 17.93 19.88
C GLU A 231 9.75 18.26 18.92
N THR A 232 8.50 18.10 19.37
CA THR A 232 7.29 18.39 18.58
C THR A 232 7.16 19.89 18.32
N ASP A 233 7.34 20.73 19.35
CA ASP A 233 7.26 22.18 19.23
C ASP A 233 8.34 22.73 18.29
N TYR A 234 9.57 22.20 18.40
CA TYR A 234 10.65 22.51 17.46
C TYR A 234 10.28 22.16 16.01
N ALA A 235 9.71 20.97 15.78
CA ALA A 235 9.30 20.53 14.46
C ALA A 235 8.20 21.42 13.87
N LEU A 236 7.16 21.73 14.65
CA LEU A 236 6.05 22.60 14.24
C LEU A 236 6.51 24.02 13.91
N ALA A 237 7.43 24.58 14.71
CA ALA A 237 8.02 25.89 14.43
C ALA A 237 8.82 25.89 13.11
N LEU A 238 9.58 24.82 12.84
CA LEU A 238 10.30 24.66 11.59
C LEU A 238 9.36 24.52 10.40
N TYR A 239 8.30 23.71 10.51
CA TYR A 239 7.31 23.53 9.44
C TYR A 239 6.62 24.84 9.08
N SER A 240 6.22 25.62 10.09
CA SER A 240 5.64 26.96 9.91
C SER A 240 6.60 27.88 9.14
N ARG A 241 7.89 27.88 9.49
CA ARG A 241 8.91 28.66 8.77
C ARG A 241 9.09 28.22 7.31
N LEU A 242 9.06 26.91 7.07
CA LEU A 242 9.19 26.31 5.73
C LEU A 242 7.90 26.40 4.90
N LYS A 243 6.76 26.73 5.54
CA LYS A 243 5.42 26.77 4.92
C LYS A 243 5.05 25.45 4.22
N CYS A 244 5.54 24.33 4.75
CA CYS A 244 5.25 23.01 4.20
C CYS A 244 3.94 22.45 4.79
N PRO A 245 3.23 21.58 4.06
CA PRO A 245 2.15 20.79 4.63
C PRO A 245 2.59 20.01 5.86
N VAL A 246 1.73 19.97 6.88
CA VAL A 246 1.93 19.18 8.11
C VAL A 246 0.83 18.15 8.19
N ILE A 247 1.22 16.89 8.35
CA ILE A 247 0.31 15.76 8.40
C ILE A 247 0.42 15.12 9.78
N ASP A 248 -0.70 15.12 10.49
CA ASP A 248 -0.86 14.36 11.73
C ASP A 248 -1.13 12.90 11.38
N ILE A 249 -0.23 12.02 11.83
CA ILE A 249 -0.31 10.58 11.58
C ILE A 249 -0.84 9.78 12.77
N THR A 250 -1.37 10.46 13.80
CA THR A 250 -1.98 9.82 14.96
C THR A 250 -3.12 8.91 14.51
N ASP A 251 -3.03 7.62 14.87
CA ASP A 251 -3.99 6.57 14.51
C ASP A 251 -4.25 6.40 12.99
N LYS A 252 -3.34 6.88 12.13
CA LYS A 252 -3.45 6.74 10.66
C LYS A 252 -2.64 5.58 10.12
N ALA A 253 -3.21 4.90 9.13
CA ALA A 253 -2.49 3.92 8.34
C ALA A 253 -1.45 4.60 7.42
N ILE A 254 -0.43 3.84 7.01
CA ILE A 254 0.61 4.33 6.08
C ILE A 254 -0.03 4.69 4.73
N GLU A 255 -0.97 3.88 4.26
CA GLU A 255 -1.71 4.03 3.01
C GLU A 255 -2.53 5.33 2.99
N GLU A 256 -3.21 5.62 4.10
CA GLU A 256 -4.00 6.85 4.27
C GLU A 256 -3.08 8.07 4.26
N THR A 257 -2.00 8.04 5.07
CA THR A 257 -1.01 9.11 5.14
C THR A 257 -0.37 9.38 3.78
N ALA A 258 0.02 8.33 3.06
CA ALA A 258 0.55 8.45 1.71
C ALA A 258 -0.48 9.03 0.72
N GLY A 259 -1.76 8.66 0.86
CA GLY A 259 -2.85 9.26 0.09
C GLY A 259 -2.94 10.77 0.29
N ILE A 260 -2.87 11.23 1.54
CA ILE A 260 -2.87 12.66 1.89
C ILE A 260 -1.66 13.38 1.27
N ILE A 261 -0.44 12.81 1.43
CA ILE A 261 0.80 13.37 0.84
C ILE A 261 0.67 13.55 -0.67
N MET A 262 0.19 12.51 -1.36
CA MET A 262 0.02 12.53 -2.81
C MET A 262 -1.05 13.53 -3.29
N GLY A 263 -1.93 14.02 -2.40
CA GLY A 263 -2.88 15.09 -2.72
C GLY A 263 -2.29 16.50 -2.66
N TYR A 264 -1.15 16.68 -1.98
CA TYR A 264 -0.45 17.97 -1.86
C TYR A 264 0.62 18.21 -2.94
N ILE A 265 1.03 17.15 -3.63
CA ILE A 265 2.19 17.12 -4.55
C ILE A 265 1.71 16.88 -5.97
#